data_AF-A0A8K0LWX3-F1
#
_entry.id   AF-A0A8K0LWX3-F1
#
_cell.length_a   1.000
_cell.length_b   1.000
_cell.length_c   1.000
_cell.angle_alpha   90.00
_cell.angle_beta   90.00
_cell.angle_gamma   90.00
#
_symmetry.space_group_name_H-M   'P 1'
#
loop_
_entity.id
_entity.type
_entity.pdbx_description
1 polymer ?
#
loop_
_entity_poly.entity_id
_entity_poly.type
_entity_poly.pdbx_seq_one_letter_code
_entity_poly.pdbx_strand_id
1 'polypeptide(L)'
;MVVLLPEEIICMITEQCSLKGLASLARSCVQLHAICNYILYRNDVQNHGCSSVFHAIAWCHDQALALKTLAAAEAGGADFRQCHDARNHHPLSFHHSDTTLHSPIHLAARRGLDDIVSFLVSRGIPPDGPEGVCRTPLAEAILHNQESTAILLVHQGASVGLQPPEFDAYRAAVRQGLTELTKIIVKAKDINVNSEDGYGCTALMLAVCHRRRRVVRVLLDLGADAKAALRDFCQNHTFASLLWTLEAGSSALRKSLGLKGLLDLVVSVAVEQVSPIQKSQQVTALQTLLELLQRARSSASSGLVLPTDELDCFLDALLQRVLSVERADAAIASMLLQHGARIHVGIFLQLLGILNSTVFAKDNLRCLRRHPRLLQSFDFVYSYCANLPAAGRSFTVDYFIENVPDQAVRLVYELKRLDLPLTARGVQRMSLRAAGEGTRQAQPGTTA
;
A
#
# COMPACT_ATOMS: atom_id res chain seq x y z
N MET A 1 51.40 -13.94 -32.25
CA MET A 1 52.71 -13.38 -31.86
C MET A 1 52.61 -12.17 -30.93
N VAL A 2 51.60 -11.29 -31.01
CA VAL A 2 51.47 -10.13 -30.11
C VAL A 2 51.12 -10.50 -28.65
N VAL A 3 50.48 -11.66 -28.46
CA VAL A 3 49.99 -12.19 -27.17
C VAL A 3 51.12 -12.54 -26.16
N LEU A 4 52.36 -12.66 -26.63
CA LEU A 4 53.55 -13.04 -25.82
C LEU A 4 54.46 -11.85 -25.50
N LEU A 5 54.11 -10.64 -25.94
CA LEU A 5 54.91 -9.45 -25.66
C LEU A 5 54.59 -8.91 -24.26
N PRO A 6 55.61 -8.44 -23.52
CA PRO A 6 55.40 -7.70 -22.27
C PRO A 6 54.44 -6.52 -22.49
N GLU A 7 53.56 -6.26 -21.51
CA GLU A 7 52.55 -5.19 -21.59
C GLU A 7 53.17 -3.84 -21.97
N GLU A 8 54.38 -3.55 -21.48
CA GLU A 8 55.15 -2.34 -21.77
C GLU A 8 55.49 -2.18 -23.26
N ILE A 9 55.88 -3.26 -23.95
CA ILE A 9 56.22 -3.23 -25.38
C ILE A 9 54.94 -3.07 -26.21
N ILE A 10 53.85 -3.71 -25.79
CA ILE A 10 52.55 -3.54 -26.44
C ILE A 10 52.09 -2.08 -26.31
N CYS A 11 52.24 -1.44 -25.14
CA CYS A 11 51.93 -0.02 -24.92
C CYS A 11 52.74 0.91 -25.85
N MET A 12 54.05 0.70 -26.01
CA MET A 12 54.85 1.54 -26.91
C MET A 12 54.42 1.41 -28.38
N ILE A 13 54.11 0.19 -28.85
CA ILE A 13 53.66 -0.05 -30.23
C ILE A 13 52.30 0.61 -30.48
N THR A 14 51.42 0.52 -29.49
CA THR A 14 50.07 1.05 -29.55
C THR A 14 50.04 2.58 -29.48
N GLU A 15 50.96 3.23 -28.76
CA GLU A 15 51.14 4.69 -28.78
C GLU A 15 51.54 5.25 -30.15
N GLN A 16 52.20 4.43 -30.99
CA GLN A 16 52.62 4.83 -32.35
C GLN A 16 51.62 4.45 -33.45
N CYS A 17 50.54 3.73 -33.11
CA CYS A 17 49.54 3.29 -34.06
C CYS A 17 48.42 4.32 -34.28
N SER A 18 47.90 4.38 -35.52
CA SER A 18 46.71 5.20 -35.82
C SER A 18 45.47 4.68 -35.08
N LEU A 19 44.52 5.57 -34.72
CA LEU A 19 43.27 5.23 -34.03
C LEU A 19 42.49 4.08 -34.70
N LYS A 20 42.46 4.05 -36.04
CA LYS A 20 41.82 2.96 -36.81
C LYS A 20 42.56 1.64 -36.65
N GLY A 21 43.89 1.67 -36.66
CA GLY A 21 44.74 0.51 -36.44
C GLY A 21 44.57 -0.07 -35.03
N LEU A 22 44.53 0.79 -34.02
CA LEU A 22 44.26 0.41 -32.63
C LEU A 22 42.88 -0.23 -32.46
N ALA A 23 41.84 0.36 -33.06
CA ALA A 23 40.48 -0.19 -33.00
C ALA A 23 40.39 -1.57 -33.67
N SER A 24 41.10 -1.79 -34.79
CA SER A 24 41.18 -3.12 -35.40
C SER A 24 41.95 -4.11 -34.52
N LEU A 25 43.05 -3.69 -33.88
CA LEU A 25 43.84 -4.52 -32.97
C LEU A 25 43.02 -4.94 -31.74
N ALA A 26 42.27 -4.00 -31.17
CA ALA A 26 41.38 -4.21 -30.03
C ALA A 26 40.24 -5.20 -30.36
N ARG A 27 39.78 -5.27 -31.61
CA ARG A 27 38.76 -6.26 -32.04
C ARG A 27 39.33 -7.65 -32.27
N SER A 28 40.65 -7.77 -32.40
CA SER A 28 41.31 -9.00 -32.82
C SER A 28 41.46 -10.02 -31.68
N CYS A 29 41.71 -9.56 -30.45
CA CYS A 29 41.94 -10.43 -29.29
C CYS A 29 41.50 -9.75 -27.98
N VAL A 30 41.00 -10.51 -27.00
CA VAL A 30 40.51 -9.99 -25.70
C VAL A 30 41.64 -9.36 -24.86
N GLN A 31 42.85 -9.92 -24.85
CA GLN A 31 43.99 -9.32 -24.14
C GLN A 31 44.46 -8.02 -24.79
N LEU A 32 44.48 -7.97 -26.13
CA LEU A 32 44.77 -6.74 -26.86
C LEU A 32 43.63 -5.73 -26.71
N HIS A 33 42.39 -6.17 -26.56
CA HIS A 33 41.25 -5.32 -26.25
C HIS A 33 41.46 -4.58 -24.93
N ALA A 34 41.87 -5.28 -23.86
CA ALA A 34 42.13 -4.67 -22.55
C ALA A 34 43.26 -3.62 -22.59
N ILE A 35 44.36 -3.92 -23.31
CA ILE A 35 45.53 -3.04 -23.39
C ILE A 35 45.31 -1.90 -24.40
N CYS A 36 44.72 -2.17 -25.55
CA CYS A 36 44.49 -1.15 -26.59
C CYS A 36 43.32 -0.22 -26.23
N ASN A 37 42.29 -0.70 -25.51
CA ASN A 37 41.21 0.17 -25.03
C ASN A 37 41.77 1.25 -24.10
N TYR A 38 42.72 0.92 -23.22
CA TYR A 38 43.37 1.90 -22.35
C TYR A 38 43.90 3.12 -23.14
N ILE A 39 44.55 2.88 -24.29
CA ILE A 39 45.19 3.92 -25.12
C ILE A 39 44.18 4.61 -26.04
N LEU A 40 43.22 3.85 -26.57
CA LEU A 40 42.11 4.38 -27.36
C LEU A 40 41.29 5.39 -26.55
N TYR A 41 40.99 5.09 -25.29
CA TYR A 41 40.20 5.94 -24.41
C TYR A 41 41.00 7.18 -23.97
N ARG A 42 42.29 7.03 -23.68
CA ARG A 42 43.19 8.17 -23.40
C ARG A 42 43.25 9.16 -24.58
N ASN A 43 43.37 8.65 -25.79
CA ASN A 43 43.42 9.46 -27.01
C ASN A 43 42.05 10.05 -27.38
N ASP A 44 40.95 9.34 -27.10
CA ASP A 44 39.59 9.83 -27.33
C ASP A 44 39.25 11.01 -26.41
N VAL A 45 39.64 10.93 -25.13
CA VAL A 45 39.52 12.04 -24.17
C VAL A 45 40.23 13.31 -24.66
N GLN A 46 41.44 13.17 -25.20
CA GLN A 46 42.23 14.30 -25.70
C GLN A 46 41.65 14.94 -26.97
N ASN A 47 40.97 14.15 -27.82
CA ASN A 47 40.53 14.62 -29.13
C ASN A 47 39.03 14.94 -29.20
N HIS A 48 38.19 14.23 -28.45
CA HIS A 48 36.74 14.15 -28.69
C HIS A 48 35.89 14.39 -27.43
N GLY A 49 36.50 14.61 -26.26
CA GLY A 49 35.80 14.85 -25.00
C GLY A 49 35.48 13.56 -24.25
N CYS A 50 34.42 13.56 -23.42
CA CYS A 50 34.17 12.47 -22.46
C CYS A 50 33.26 11.33 -22.94
N SER A 51 32.93 11.22 -24.23
CA SER A 51 32.01 10.18 -24.74
C SER A 51 32.52 8.75 -24.47
N SER A 52 33.84 8.55 -24.44
CA SER A 52 34.48 7.30 -23.99
C SER A 52 34.19 6.96 -22.53
N VAL A 53 34.16 7.94 -21.62
CA VAL A 53 33.80 7.73 -20.20
C VAL A 53 32.38 7.16 -20.10
N PHE A 54 31.44 7.72 -20.86
CA PHE A 54 30.06 7.22 -20.90
C PHE A 54 29.97 5.81 -21.48
N HIS A 55 30.74 5.52 -22.54
CA HIS A 55 30.76 4.17 -23.13
C HIS A 55 31.37 3.12 -22.18
N ALA A 56 32.43 3.46 -21.44
CA ALA A 56 33.02 2.57 -20.44
C ALA A 56 31.99 2.18 -19.35
N ILE A 57 31.25 3.17 -18.84
CA ILE A 57 30.22 2.96 -17.82
C ILE A 57 29.02 2.19 -18.41
N ALA A 58 28.65 2.49 -19.66
CA ALA A 58 27.51 1.89 -20.34
C ALA A 58 27.76 0.51 -20.96
N TRP A 59 28.99 0.06 -21.11
CA TRP A 59 29.31 -1.28 -21.60
C TRP A 59 30.26 -2.02 -20.65
N CYS A 60 30.23 -1.62 -19.36
CA CYS A 60 30.96 -2.27 -18.29
C CYS A 60 30.49 -3.71 -18.10
N HIS A 61 31.22 -4.67 -18.68
CA HIS A 61 31.09 -6.10 -18.40
C HIS A 61 31.99 -6.54 -17.24
N ASP A 62 33.07 -5.79 -16.97
CA ASP A 62 34.02 -6.01 -15.88
C ASP A 62 34.34 -4.66 -15.19
N GLN A 63 33.98 -4.53 -13.92
CA GLN A 63 34.17 -3.31 -13.13
C GLN A 63 35.65 -2.97 -12.93
N ALA A 64 36.54 -3.98 -12.81
CA ALA A 64 37.96 -3.74 -12.62
C ALA A 64 38.60 -3.14 -13.89
N LEU A 65 38.17 -3.62 -15.06
CA LEU A 65 38.60 -3.05 -16.34
C LEU A 65 38.06 -1.64 -16.52
N ALA A 66 36.81 -1.39 -16.16
CA ALA A 66 36.20 -0.06 -16.22
C ALA A 66 36.90 0.96 -15.31
N LEU A 67 37.30 0.58 -14.10
CA LEU A 67 38.09 1.46 -13.22
C LEU A 67 39.47 1.77 -13.80
N LYS A 68 40.14 0.77 -14.40
CA LYS A 68 41.43 0.98 -15.08
C LYS A 68 41.29 1.93 -16.27
N THR A 69 40.23 1.81 -17.08
CA THR A 69 39.98 2.71 -18.20
C THR A 69 39.57 4.11 -17.74
N LEU A 70 38.87 4.26 -16.62
CA LEU A 70 38.58 5.57 -16.03
C LEU A 70 39.83 6.23 -15.45
N ALA A 71 40.70 5.50 -14.76
CA ALA A 71 42.00 6.02 -14.31
C ALA A 71 42.89 6.44 -15.47
N ALA A 72 42.82 5.73 -16.60
CA ALA A 72 43.50 6.08 -17.85
C ALA A 72 42.97 7.38 -18.47
N ALA A 73 41.64 7.53 -18.48
CA ALA A 73 40.98 8.72 -18.98
C ALA A 73 41.39 9.95 -18.17
N GLU A 74 41.51 9.82 -16.85
CA GLU A 74 42.04 10.87 -15.97
C GLU A 74 43.50 11.22 -16.32
N ALA A 75 44.37 10.22 -16.48
CA ALA A 75 45.77 10.43 -16.91
C ALA A 75 45.88 11.02 -18.33
N GLY A 76 44.81 10.91 -19.13
CA GLY A 76 44.65 11.55 -20.43
C GLY A 76 44.20 13.01 -20.36
N GLY A 77 43.79 13.51 -19.18
CA GLY A 77 43.29 14.87 -18.98
C GLY A 77 41.76 15.00 -18.91
N ALA A 78 41.01 13.93 -18.67
CA ALA A 78 39.56 14.00 -18.52
C ALA A 78 39.16 14.77 -17.24
N ASP A 79 38.44 15.88 -17.40
CA ASP A 79 37.77 16.54 -16.27
C ASP A 79 36.37 15.95 -16.08
N PHE A 80 36.24 15.01 -15.14
CA PHE A 80 34.96 14.37 -14.84
C PHE A 80 33.85 15.32 -14.37
N ARG A 81 34.18 16.56 -13.95
CA ARG A 81 33.20 17.57 -13.53
C ARG A 81 32.50 18.22 -14.72
N GLN A 82 33.23 18.46 -15.81
CA GLN A 82 32.73 19.08 -17.04
C GLN A 82 32.46 18.06 -18.15
N CYS A 83 32.62 16.76 -17.84
CA CYS A 83 32.33 15.68 -18.77
C CYS A 83 30.84 15.63 -19.12
N HIS A 84 30.50 16.28 -20.22
CA HIS A 84 29.21 16.17 -20.90
C HIS A 84 29.39 15.34 -22.16
N ASP A 85 28.39 14.50 -22.48
CA ASP A 85 28.34 13.82 -23.77
C ASP A 85 28.01 14.88 -24.85
N ALA A 86 29.06 15.54 -25.33
CA ALA A 86 28.96 16.71 -26.19
C ALA A 86 29.23 16.28 -27.64
N ARG A 87 28.22 15.76 -28.34
CA ARG A 87 27.92 16.01 -29.78
C ARG A 87 26.95 14.96 -30.34
N ASN A 88 25.91 15.46 -31.01
CA ASN A 88 24.85 14.74 -31.74
C ASN A 88 25.28 13.68 -32.79
N HIS A 89 26.58 13.39 -32.98
CA HIS A 89 27.08 12.56 -34.09
C HIS A 89 28.22 11.59 -33.74
N HIS A 90 28.54 11.37 -32.46
CA HIS A 90 29.55 10.37 -32.09
C HIS A 90 28.93 8.96 -32.00
N PRO A 91 29.52 7.91 -32.60
CA PRO A 91 28.97 6.55 -32.57
C PRO A 91 28.91 5.91 -31.17
N LEU A 92 29.60 6.51 -30.19
CA LEU A 92 29.56 6.11 -28.77
C LEU A 92 28.65 6.99 -27.90
N SER A 93 28.01 8.02 -28.48
CA SER A 93 27.16 8.95 -27.74
C SER A 93 25.77 8.36 -27.47
N PHE A 94 25.27 8.56 -26.25
CA PHE A 94 23.96 8.09 -25.80
C PHE A 94 22.88 9.13 -26.10
N HIS A 95 22.63 9.42 -27.37
CA HIS A 95 21.46 10.22 -27.77
C HIS A 95 20.24 9.35 -28.01
N HIS A 96 19.71 8.77 -26.93
CA HIS A 96 18.34 8.26 -26.92
C HIS A 96 17.58 8.83 -25.71
N SER A 97 16.76 9.85 -26.01
CA SER A 97 15.64 10.40 -25.22
C SER A 97 15.85 10.98 -23.81
N ASP A 98 16.90 10.64 -23.06
CA ASP A 98 17.03 11.06 -21.65
C ASP A 98 18.05 12.19 -21.47
N THR A 99 17.58 13.41 -21.23
CA THR A 99 18.40 14.59 -20.89
C THR A 99 19.14 14.47 -19.54
N THR A 100 18.94 13.39 -18.79
CA THR A 100 19.56 13.14 -17.48
C THR A 100 20.85 12.30 -17.55
N LEU A 101 21.22 11.80 -18.75
CA LEU A 101 22.43 10.99 -18.97
C LEU A 101 23.70 11.82 -19.26
N HIS A 102 23.67 13.14 -19.08
CA HIS A 102 24.79 14.03 -19.42
C HIS A 102 25.94 14.07 -18.40
N SER A 103 25.93 13.21 -17.37
CA SER A 103 26.97 13.18 -16.35
C SER A 103 27.33 11.73 -15.95
N PRO A 104 28.62 11.41 -15.80
CA PRO A 104 29.08 10.03 -15.59
C PRO A 104 28.55 9.43 -14.27
N ILE A 105 28.41 10.25 -13.22
CA ILE A 105 27.88 9.80 -11.93
C ILE A 105 26.39 9.40 -12.00
N HIS A 106 25.60 10.09 -12.84
CA HIS A 106 24.18 9.76 -13.05
C HIS A 106 24.03 8.41 -13.77
N LEU A 107 24.82 8.20 -14.81
CA LEU A 107 24.83 6.92 -15.54
C LEU A 107 25.33 5.77 -14.66
N ALA A 108 26.36 6.00 -13.85
CA ALA A 108 26.86 5.01 -12.90
C ALA A 108 25.81 4.66 -11.83
N ALA A 109 25.11 5.67 -11.30
CA ALA A 109 24.04 5.50 -10.32
C ALA A 109 22.84 4.73 -10.88
N ARG A 110 22.40 5.06 -12.10
CA ARG A 110 21.33 4.35 -12.83
C ARG A 110 21.63 2.86 -13.02
N ARG A 111 22.90 2.50 -13.19
CA ARG A 111 23.36 1.14 -13.48
C ARG A 111 23.72 0.31 -12.25
N GLY A 112 23.83 0.93 -11.08
CA GLY A 112 24.19 0.21 -9.87
C GLY A 112 25.69 -0.03 -9.71
N LEU A 113 26.53 0.85 -10.26
CA LEU A 113 27.99 0.64 -10.32
C LEU A 113 28.69 1.27 -9.12
N ASP A 114 28.58 0.61 -7.95
CA ASP A 114 29.05 1.11 -6.65
C ASP A 114 30.52 1.57 -6.66
N ASP A 115 31.41 0.74 -7.19
CA ASP A 115 32.85 1.04 -7.24
C ASP A 115 33.15 2.27 -8.12
N ILE A 116 32.46 2.39 -9.26
CA ILE A 116 32.62 3.52 -10.17
C ILE A 116 32.06 4.80 -9.54
N VAL A 117 30.93 4.73 -8.83
CA VAL A 117 30.40 5.87 -8.08
C VAL A 117 31.40 6.30 -7.00
N SER A 118 31.97 5.36 -6.26
CA SER A 118 32.99 5.65 -5.25
C SER A 118 34.24 6.31 -5.85
N PHE A 119 34.69 5.83 -7.01
CA PHE A 119 35.82 6.40 -7.73
C PHE A 119 35.50 7.84 -8.15
N LEU A 120 34.36 8.07 -8.79
CA LEU A 120 33.94 9.39 -9.27
C LEU A 120 33.81 10.42 -8.14
N VAL A 121 33.25 10.03 -6.98
CA VAL A 121 33.15 10.92 -5.82
C VAL A 121 34.52 11.18 -5.19
N SER A 122 35.42 10.19 -5.15
CA SER A 122 36.80 10.38 -4.66
C SER A 122 37.61 11.37 -5.51
N ARG A 123 37.25 11.54 -6.80
CA ARG A 123 37.84 12.52 -7.73
C ARG A 123 37.21 13.91 -7.62
N GLY A 124 36.37 14.14 -6.61
CA GLY A 124 35.81 15.44 -6.29
C GLY A 124 34.60 15.83 -7.14
N ILE A 125 33.89 14.85 -7.73
CA ILE A 125 32.55 15.07 -8.25
C ILE A 125 31.59 15.16 -7.04
N PRO A 126 30.73 16.19 -6.95
CA PRO A 126 29.75 16.26 -5.89
C PRO A 126 28.80 15.05 -5.95
N PRO A 127 28.39 14.46 -4.82
CA PRO A 127 27.51 13.29 -4.79
C PRO A 127 26.11 13.59 -5.38
N ASP A 128 25.71 14.87 -5.40
CA ASP A 128 24.47 15.35 -6.01
C ASP A 128 24.59 15.60 -7.52
N GLY A 129 25.78 15.39 -8.08
CA GLY A 129 26.07 15.65 -9.49
C GLY A 129 26.29 17.14 -9.80
N PRO A 130 26.69 17.46 -11.04
CA PRO A 130 26.93 18.82 -11.48
C PRO A 130 25.64 19.66 -11.53
N GLU A 131 25.76 20.97 -11.30
CA GLU A 131 24.66 21.93 -11.40
C GLU A 131 24.03 21.93 -12.80
N GLY A 132 22.69 22.03 -12.87
CA GLY A 132 21.95 22.10 -14.14
C GLY A 132 21.30 20.79 -14.61
N VAL A 133 21.52 19.67 -13.91
CA VAL A 133 20.79 18.41 -14.16
C VAL A 133 19.48 18.40 -13.35
N CYS A 134 18.36 18.07 -14.01
CA CYS A 134 17.03 18.09 -13.39
C CYS A 134 16.80 17.01 -12.32
N ARG A 135 17.58 15.91 -12.35
CA ARG A 135 17.52 14.79 -11.39
C ARG A 135 18.87 14.57 -10.75
N THR A 136 18.89 14.16 -9.49
CA THR A 136 20.13 13.83 -8.78
C THR A 136 20.56 12.39 -9.05
N PRO A 137 21.85 12.04 -8.85
CA PRO A 137 22.34 10.66 -8.95
C PRO A 137 21.59 9.72 -7.99
N LEU A 138 21.25 10.20 -6.79
CA LEU A 138 20.44 9.46 -5.83
C LEU A 138 19.04 9.14 -6.40
N ALA A 139 18.42 10.08 -7.11
CA ALA A 139 17.12 9.86 -7.74
C ALA A 139 17.18 8.80 -8.83
N GLU A 140 18.21 8.83 -9.67
CA GLU A 140 18.43 7.82 -10.71
C GLU A 140 18.65 6.42 -10.12
N ALA A 141 19.46 6.30 -9.06
CA ALA A 141 19.65 5.03 -8.35
C ALA A 141 18.32 4.48 -7.80
N ILE A 142 17.49 5.35 -7.19
CA ILE A 142 16.20 4.94 -6.63
C ILE A 142 15.20 4.53 -7.72
N LEU A 143 15.07 5.32 -8.79
CA LEU A 143 14.15 5.02 -9.90
C LEU A 143 14.47 3.71 -10.60
N HIS A 144 15.76 3.34 -10.64
CA HIS A 144 16.26 2.11 -11.24
C HIS A 144 16.47 0.96 -10.25
N ASN A 145 15.95 1.07 -9.02
CA ASN A 145 16.03 0.06 -7.97
C ASN A 145 17.45 -0.37 -7.57
N GLN A 146 18.43 0.53 -7.69
CA GLN A 146 19.83 0.31 -7.31
C GLN A 146 20.03 0.63 -5.84
N GLU A 147 19.59 -0.26 -4.96
CA GLU A 147 19.57 -0.03 -3.50
C GLU A 147 20.97 0.18 -2.91
N SER A 148 21.96 -0.64 -3.31
CA SER A 148 23.34 -0.53 -2.80
C SER A 148 23.97 0.82 -3.16
N THR A 149 23.80 1.25 -4.40
CA THR A 149 24.35 2.52 -4.89
C THR A 149 23.67 3.72 -4.27
N ALA A 150 22.35 3.66 -4.08
CA ALA A 150 21.62 4.70 -3.37
C ALA A 150 22.09 4.83 -1.91
N ILE A 151 22.34 3.71 -1.23
CA ILE A 151 22.89 3.69 0.14
C ILE A 151 24.28 4.31 0.17
N LEU A 152 25.15 3.94 -0.78
CA LEU A 152 26.50 4.49 -0.90
C LEU A 152 26.47 6.01 -1.12
N LEU A 153 25.61 6.51 -2.01
CA LEU A 153 25.44 7.94 -2.26
C LEU A 153 24.98 8.69 -1.00
N VAL A 154 24.04 8.13 -0.22
CA VAL A 154 23.61 8.73 1.05
C VAL A 154 24.75 8.77 2.07
N HIS A 155 25.55 7.71 2.18
CA HIS A 155 26.73 7.70 3.06
C HIS A 155 27.82 8.68 2.62
N GLN A 156 27.91 8.97 1.32
CA GLN A 156 28.82 9.98 0.76
C GLN A 156 28.29 11.41 0.86
N GLY A 157 27.15 11.63 1.51
CA GLY A 157 26.61 12.96 1.78
C GLY A 157 25.65 13.49 0.71
N ALA A 158 25.11 12.64 -0.17
CA ALA A 158 24.07 13.05 -1.11
C ALA A 158 22.87 13.67 -0.40
N SER A 159 22.34 14.75 -0.95
CA SER A 159 21.20 15.47 -0.38
C SER A 159 19.89 14.71 -0.63
N VAL A 160 19.48 13.96 0.39
CA VAL A 160 18.20 13.24 0.45
C VAL A 160 16.95 14.16 0.39
N GLY A 161 17.11 15.47 0.57
CA GLY A 161 16.02 16.42 0.78
C GLY A 161 15.97 17.59 -0.20
N LEU A 162 16.56 17.47 -1.39
CA LEU A 162 16.46 18.53 -2.40
C LEU A 162 15.00 18.79 -2.75
N GLN A 163 14.59 20.04 -2.54
CA GLN A 163 13.20 20.45 -2.58
C GLN A 163 12.59 20.39 -3.99
N PRO A 164 11.25 20.36 -4.05
CA PRO A 164 10.40 20.36 -5.24
C PRO A 164 10.86 21.14 -6.49
N PRO A 165 10.34 20.75 -7.67
CA PRO A 165 8.97 20.21 -7.78
C PRO A 165 8.80 18.72 -7.51
N GLU A 166 9.81 17.84 -7.64
CA GLU A 166 9.49 16.42 -7.91
C GLU A 166 10.21 15.29 -7.15
N PHE A 167 11.25 15.52 -6.33
CA PHE A 167 11.97 14.38 -5.71
C PHE A 167 12.17 14.44 -4.20
N ASP A 168 11.22 13.84 -3.48
CA ASP A 168 11.47 13.38 -2.11
C ASP A 168 12.05 11.96 -2.14
N ALA A 169 13.36 11.84 -1.88
CA ALA A 169 14.08 10.58 -1.89
C ALA A 169 13.49 9.55 -0.93
N TYR A 170 12.95 10.01 0.21
CA TYR A 170 12.31 9.15 1.19
C TYR A 170 11.05 8.49 0.60
N ARG A 171 10.12 9.30 0.07
CA ARG A 171 8.89 8.79 -0.57
C ARG A 171 9.17 7.96 -1.81
N ALA A 172 10.18 8.32 -2.61
CA ALA A 172 10.59 7.54 -3.77
C ALA A 172 11.13 6.16 -3.36
N ALA A 173 11.99 6.08 -2.34
CA ALA A 173 12.48 4.81 -1.79
C ALA A 173 11.33 3.93 -1.31
N VAL A 174 10.34 4.51 -0.62
CA VAL A 174 9.14 3.82 -0.15
C VAL A 174 8.30 3.27 -1.31
N ARG A 175 8.05 4.06 -2.35
CA ARG A 175 7.29 3.62 -3.55
C ARG A 175 7.97 2.46 -4.27
N GLN A 176 9.30 2.50 -4.37
CA GLN A 176 10.09 1.48 -5.03
C GLN A 176 10.31 0.23 -4.18
N GLY A 177 10.16 0.34 -2.86
CA GLY A 177 10.30 -0.80 -1.95
C GLY A 177 11.72 -1.01 -1.43
N LEU A 178 12.57 0.03 -1.47
CA LEU A 178 13.97 -0.02 -1.07
C LEU A 178 14.08 0.03 0.45
N THR A 179 14.11 -1.14 1.08
CA THR A 179 13.94 -1.33 2.52
C THR A 179 15.08 -0.78 3.38
N GLU A 180 16.32 -1.10 3.03
CA GLU A 180 17.49 -0.68 3.79
C GLU A 180 17.77 0.80 3.54
N LEU A 181 17.57 1.27 2.31
CA LEU A 181 17.65 2.70 2.00
C LEU A 181 16.62 3.49 2.83
N THR A 182 15.38 3.01 2.93
CA THR A 182 14.34 3.67 3.74
C THR A 182 14.77 3.77 5.22
N LYS A 183 15.37 2.72 5.79
CA LYS A 183 15.89 2.76 7.17
C LYS A 183 16.97 3.80 7.35
N ILE A 184 17.92 3.84 6.41
CA ILE A 184 19.07 4.73 6.49
C ILE A 184 18.61 6.17 6.36
N ILE A 185 17.72 6.47 5.40
CA ILE A 185 17.15 7.80 5.21
C ILE A 185 16.45 8.31 6.47
N VAL A 186 15.59 7.49 7.09
CA VAL A 186 14.89 7.86 8.33
C VAL A 186 15.87 8.12 9.48
N LYS A 187 16.87 7.25 9.65
CA LYS A 187 17.85 7.36 10.74
C LYS A 187 18.87 8.49 10.56
N ALA A 188 19.23 8.81 9.32
CA ALA A 188 20.32 9.73 9.02
C ALA A 188 19.91 11.22 9.07
N LYS A 189 18.61 11.54 9.06
CA LYS A 189 18.13 12.92 8.84
C LYS A 189 17.02 13.41 9.77
N ASP A 190 16.75 12.76 10.90
CA ASP A 190 15.63 13.10 11.79
C ASP A 190 14.29 13.26 11.03
N ILE A 191 14.13 12.51 9.92
CA ILE A 191 12.94 12.60 9.09
C ILE A 191 11.79 12.04 9.90
N ASN A 192 10.76 12.86 10.08
CA ASN A 192 9.52 12.39 10.69
C ASN A 192 8.87 11.35 9.78
N VAL A 193 8.88 10.09 10.22
CA VAL A 193 8.28 8.95 9.53
C VAL A 193 6.78 9.16 9.25
N ASN A 194 6.13 9.96 10.10
CA ASN A 194 4.71 10.30 10.05
C ASN A 194 4.44 11.62 9.31
N SER A 195 5.42 12.16 8.59
CA SER A 195 5.19 13.34 7.75
C SER A 195 4.21 13.02 6.63
N GLU A 196 3.23 13.91 6.48
CA GLU A 196 2.24 13.86 5.40
C GLU A 196 2.74 14.66 4.19
N ASP A 197 2.33 14.26 3.00
CA ASP A 197 2.53 15.10 1.80
C ASP A 197 1.43 16.16 1.69
N GLY A 198 1.47 16.98 0.64
CA GLY A 198 0.45 18.01 0.40
C GLY A 198 -0.98 17.47 0.19
N TYR A 199 -1.14 16.15 0.08
CA TYR A 199 -2.42 15.44 -0.04
C TYR A 199 -2.80 14.66 1.22
N GLY A 200 -2.06 14.82 2.34
CA GLY A 200 -2.31 14.07 3.58
C GLY A 200 -1.78 12.63 3.57
N CYS A 201 -1.03 12.21 2.54
CA CYS A 201 -0.55 10.83 2.44
C CYS A 201 0.75 10.64 3.24
N THR A 202 0.69 9.73 4.22
CA THR A 202 1.88 9.30 4.97
C THR A 202 2.71 8.27 4.20
N ALA A 203 3.98 8.12 4.56
CA ALA A 203 4.85 7.09 3.96
C ALA A 203 4.31 5.67 4.14
N LEU A 204 3.65 5.39 5.27
CA LEU A 204 2.99 4.11 5.50
C LEU A 204 1.87 3.86 4.49
N MET A 205 1.05 4.88 4.19
CA MET A 205 -0.01 4.77 3.18
C MET A 205 0.56 4.50 1.78
N LEU A 206 1.63 5.20 1.40
CA LEU A 206 2.31 4.97 0.12
C LEU A 206 2.85 3.54 0.01
N ALA A 207 3.49 3.02 1.06
CA ALA A 207 4.00 1.65 1.08
C ALA A 207 2.89 0.61 0.86
N VAL A 208 1.70 0.88 1.39
CA VAL A 208 0.52 0.00 1.29
C VAL A 208 -0.11 0.05 -0.10
N CYS A 209 -0.26 1.25 -0.67
CA CYS A 209 -0.76 1.45 -2.02
C CYS A 209 0.14 0.74 -3.06
N HIS A 210 1.45 0.78 -2.86
CA HIS A 210 2.42 0.09 -3.72
C HIS A 210 2.74 -1.35 -3.29
N ARG A 211 2.01 -1.92 -2.33
CA ARG A 211 2.14 -3.32 -1.88
C ARG A 211 3.56 -3.70 -1.41
N ARG A 212 4.29 -2.78 -0.79
CA ARG A 212 5.68 -2.97 -0.34
C ARG A 212 5.74 -3.55 1.09
N ARG A 213 5.48 -4.85 1.22
CA ARG A 213 5.33 -5.55 2.52
C ARG A 213 6.54 -5.43 3.45
N ARG A 214 7.75 -5.43 2.89
CA ARG A 214 8.97 -5.29 3.69
C ARG A 214 9.11 -3.85 4.22
N VAL A 215 8.82 -2.85 3.39
CA VAL A 215 8.87 -1.43 3.80
C VAL A 215 7.83 -1.13 4.87
N VAL A 216 6.60 -1.66 4.77
CA VAL A 216 5.59 -1.51 5.83
C VAL A 216 6.11 -1.98 7.19
N ARG A 217 6.71 -3.18 7.26
CA ARG A 217 7.27 -3.70 8.51
C ARG A 217 8.36 -2.77 9.06
N VAL A 218 9.26 -2.32 8.19
CA VAL A 218 10.33 -1.39 8.55
C VAL A 218 9.78 -0.08 9.08
N LEU A 219 8.80 0.53 8.41
CA LEU A 219 8.19 1.79 8.85
C LEU A 219 7.52 1.63 10.21
N LEU A 220 6.82 0.52 10.45
CA LEU A 220 6.21 0.22 11.75
C LEU A 220 7.25 0.02 12.85
N ASP A 221 8.37 -0.66 12.55
CA ASP A 221 9.49 -0.83 13.49
C ASP A 221 10.19 0.51 13.80
N LEU A 222 10.15 1.47 12.86
CA LEU A 222 10.67 2.84 13.03
C LEU A 222 9.67 3.79 13.71
N GLY A 223 8.49 3.30 14.14
CA GLY A 223 7.50 4.10 14.88
C GLY A 223 6.47 4.82 14.01
N ALA A 224 6.19 4.34 12.80
CA ALA A 224 5.10 4.87 11.99
C ALA A 224 3.73 4.69 12.69
N ASP A 225 2.92 5.75 12.68
CA ASP A 225 1.56 5.73 13.22
C ASP A 225 0.62 5.00 12.26
N ALA A 226 0.40 3.73 12.57
CA ALA A 226 -0.53 2.90 11.84
C ALA A 226 -2.00 3.27 12.08
N LYS A 227 -2.34 3.90 13.21
CA LYS A 227 -3.74 4.21 13.55
C LYS A 227 -4.30 5.26 12.60
N ALA A 228 -3.55 6.33 12.36
CA ALA A 228 -3.94 7.38 11.42
C ALA A 228 -4.16 6.82 10.01
N ALA A 229 -3.17 6.08 9.47
CA ALA A 229 -3.26 5.48 8.14
C ALA A 229 -4.43 4.50 8.00
N LEU A 230 -4.66 3.64 9.01
CA LEU A 230 -5.76 2.68 8.99
C LEU A 230 -7.13 3.37 9.05
N ARG A 231 -7.26 4.43 9.86
CA ARG A 231 -8.48 5.23 9.94
C ARG A 231 -8.79 5.91 8.60
N ASP A 232 -7.77 6.43 7.93
CA ASP A 232 -7.90 7.00 6.59
C ASP A 232 -8.40 5.96 5.58
N PHE A 233 -7.88 4.73 5.64
CA PHE A 233 -8.37 3.65 4.78
C PHE A 233 -9.82 3.26 5.08
N CYS A 234 -10.28 3.36 6.34
CA CYS A 234 -11.68 3.16 6.69
C CYS A 234 -12.57 4.26 6.10
N GLN A 235 -12.17 5.53 6.24
CA GLN A 235 -12.93 6.69 5.79
C GLN A 235 -13.02 6.77 4.27
N ASN A 236 -11.93 6.43 3.56
CA ASN A 236 -11.90 6.40 2.11
C ASN A 236 -12.49 5.10 1.50
N HIS A 237 -13.05 4.22 2.34
CA HIS A 237 -13.60 2.90 1.96
C HIS A 237 -12.64 2.00 1.17
N THR A 238 -11.33 2.17 1.36
CA THR A 238 -10.29 1.34 0.75
C THR A 238 -10.00 0.10 1.59
N PHE A 239 -11.03 -0.73 1.81
CA PHE A 239 -10.92 -1.94 2.64
C PHE A 239 -9.90 -2.95 2.11
N ALA A 240 -9.65 -2.99 0.80
CA ALA A 240 -8.59 -3.81 0.23
C ALA A 240 -7.18 -3.38 0.71
N SER A 241 -6.94 -2.09 0.88
CA SER A 241 -5.67 -1.59 1.44
C SER A 241 -5.57 -1.91 2.91
N LEU A 242 -6.66 -1.74 3.66
CA LEU A 242 -6.74 -2.09 5.08
C LEU A 242 -6.49 -3.59 5.29
N LEU A 243 -7.20 -4.47 4.59
CA LEU A 243 -7.01 -5.93 4.69
C LEU A 243 -5.55 -6.31 4.42
N TRP A 244 -4.99 -5.77 3.33
CA TRP A 244 -3.59 -6.05 2.99
C TRP A 244 -2.61 -5.55 4.05
N THR A 245 -2.87 -4.39 4.69
CA THR A 245 -2.02 -3.93 5.80
C THR A 245 -2.04 -4.88 6.99
N LEU A 246 -3.22 -5.38 7.35
CA LEU A 246 -3.41 -6.29 8.48
C LEU A 246 -2.68 -7.61 8.24
N GLU A 247 -2.73 -8.13 7.02
CA GLU A 247 -1.99 -9.32 6.60
C GLU A 247 -0.47 -9.08 6.56
N ALA A 248 -0.04 -7.97 5.94
CA ALA A 248 1.36 -7.64 5.73
C ALA A 248 2.12 -7.31 7.03
N GLY A 249 1.43 -6.65 7.96
CA GLY A 249 2.00 -6.04 9.16
C GLY A 249 1.54 -6.69 10.46
N SER A 250 0.80 -7.80 10.46
CA SER A 250 0.15 -8.42 11.65
C SER A 250 0.99 -8.41 12.94
N SER A 251 2.27 -8.76 12.88
CA SER A 251 3.15 -8.75 14.06
C SER A 251 3.64 -7.35 14.47
N ALA A 252 3.97 -6.49 13.51
CA ALA A 252 4.47 -5.14 13.75
C ALA A 252 3.34 -4.16 14.13
N LEU A 253 2.19 -4.25 13.46
CA LEU A 253 0.97 -3.50 13.77
C LEU A 253 0.49 -3.77 15.19
N ARG A 254 0.61 -5.02 15.64
CA ARG A 254 0.24 -5.37 17.01
C ARG A 254 1.11 -4.64 18.04
N LYS A 255 2.41 -4.49 17.77
CA LYS A 255 3.32 -3.75 18.65
C LYS A 255 3.03 -2.25 18.62
N SER A 256 2.73 -1.68 17.45
CA SER A 256 2.54 -0.24 17.30
C SER A 256 1.18 0.26 17.82
N LEU A 257 0.08 -0.43 17.53
CA LEU A 257 -1.27 0.01 17.95
C LEU A 257 -1.64 -0.34 19.39
N GLY A 258 -1.09 -1.44 19.92
CA GLY A 258 -1.55 -2.04 21.17
C GLY A 258 -3.02 -2.50 21.10
N LEU A 259 -3.54 -3.01 22.22
CA LEU A 259 -4.91 -3.54 22.30
C LEU A 259 -5.96 -2.44 22.12
N LYS A 260 -5.79 -1.28 22.78
CA LYS A 260 -6.73 -0.16 22.69
C LYS A 260 -6.85 0.40 21.27
N GLY A 261 -5.73 0.53 20.54
CA GLY A 261 -5.75 0.99 19.15
C GLY A 261 -6.47 0.02 18.21
N LEU A 262 -6.31 -1.29 18.43
CA LEU A 262 -7.04 -2.31 17.67
C LEU A 262 -8.55 -2.26 17.96
N LEU A 263 -8.97 -2.07 19.22
CA LEU A 263 -10.38 -1.94 19.57
C LEU A 263 -11.02 -0.69 18.92
N ASP A 264 -10.34 0.45 18.97
CA ASP A 264 -10.79 1.68 18.30
C ASP A 264 -10.99 1.47 16.79
N LEU A 265 -10.10 0.70 16.14
CA LEU A 265 -10.24 0.35 14.73
C LEU A 265 -11.41 -0.58 14.47
N VAL A 266 -11.64 -1.59 15.31
CA VAL A 266 -12.79 -2.48 15.19
C VAL A 266 -14.09 -1.68 15.28
N VAL A 267 -14.21 -0.73 16.22
CA VAL A 267 -15.37 0.17 16.29
C VAL A 267 -15.49 1.00 15.02
N SER A 268 -14.39 1.58 14.54
CA SER A 268 -14.40 2.44 13.36
C SER A 268 -14.87 1.66 12.14
N VAL A 269 -14.25 0.51 11.84
CA VAL A 269 -14.62 -0.36 10.73
C VAL A 269 -16.06 -0.85 10.84
N ALA A 270 -16.54 -1.21 12.03
CA ALA A 270 -17.90 -1.74 12.20
C ALA A 270 -18.99 -0.67 12.07
N VAL A 271 -18.68 0.59 12.34
CA VAL A 271 -19.67 1.70 12.33
C VAL A 271 -19.80 2.33 10.95
N GLU A 272 -18.76 2.24 10.12
CA GLU A 272 -18.78 2.81 8.77
C GLU A 272 -19.91 2.22 7.91
N GLN A 273 -20.65 3.11 7.24
CA GLN A 273 -21.77 2.75 6.38
C GLN A 273 -21.28 2.55 4.96
N VAL A 274 -21.18 1.29 4.56
CA VAL A 274 -20.46 0.89 3.37
C VAL A 274 -21.42 0.40 2.27
N SER A 275 -21.07 0.67 1.02
CA SER A 275 -21.79 0.17 -0.15
C SER A 275 -21.83 -1.37 -0.17
N PRO A 276 -22.87 -2.01 -0.74
CA PRO A 276 -23.00 -3.48 -0.70
C PRO A 276 -21.80 -4.22 -1.31
N ILE A 277 -21.09 -3.61 -2.26
CA ILE A 277 -19.91 -4.18 -2.92
C ILE A 277 -18.73 -4.31 -1.94
N GLN A 278 -18.56 -3.31 -1.09
CA GLN A 278 -17.46 -3.24 -0.12
C GLN A 278 -17.80 -3.93 1.21
N LYS A 279 -19.06 -4.30 1.45
CA LYS A 279 -19.49 -5.00 2.68
C LYS A 279 -18.76 -6.33 2.89
N SER A 280 -18.52 -7.09 1.83
CA SER A 280 -17.77 -8.35 1.93
C SER A 280 -16.34 -8.10 2.43
N GLN A 281 -15.69 -7.05 1.91
CA GLN A 281 -14.34 -6.64 2.31
C GLN A 281 -14.30 -6.05 3.72
N GLN A 282 -15.34 -5.34 4.13
CA GLN A 282 -15.50 -4.84 5.51
C GLN A 282 -15.62 -6.01 6.50
N VAL A 283 -16.41 -7.03 6.16
CA VAL A 283 -16.59 -8.22 7.00
C VAL A 283 -15.28 -9.00 7.13
N THR A 284 -14.53 -9.20 6.04
CA THR A 284 -13.22 -9.88 6.12
C THR A 284 -12.17 -9.06 6.87
N ALA A 285 -12.19 -7.72 6.72
CA ALA A 285 -11.37 -6.83 7.54
C ALA A 285 -11.70 -6.96 9.04
N LEU A 286 -12.98 -7.02 9.41
CA LEU A 286 -13.39 -7.22 10.80
C LEU A 286 -12.98 -8.60 11.33
N GLN A 287 -13.16 -9.66 10.54
CA GLN A 287 -12.70 -11.01 10.88
C GLN A 287 -11.21 -11.04 11.18
N THR A 288 -10.40 -10.50 10.28
CA THR A 288 -8.94 -10.46 10.46
C THR A 288 -8.52 -9.63 11.68
N LEU A 289 -9.20 -8.50 11.96
CA LEU A 289 -8.98 -7.73 13.18
C LEU A 289 -9.32 -8.51 14.45
N LEU A 290 -10.46 -9.22 14.46
CA LEU A 290 -10.88 -10.04 15.59
C LEU A 290 -9.93 -11.23 15.81
N GLU A 291 -9.46 -11.88 14.74
CA GLU A 291 -8.40 -12.89 14.83
C GLU A 291 -7.10 -12.32 15.40
N LEU A 292 -6.70 -11.11 15.00
CA LEU A 292 -5.51 -10.45 15.54
C LEU A 292 -5.68 -10.15 17.04
N LEU A 293 -6.86 -9.74 17.48
CA LEU A 293 -7.18 -9.56 18.91
C LEU A 293 -7.14 -10.88 19.67
N GLN A 294 -7.68 -11.97 19.10
CA GLN A 294 -7.64 -13.30 19.71
C GLN A 294 -6.21 -13.86 19.80
N ARG A 295 -5.40 -13.71 18.74
CA ARG A 295 -3.95 -14.04 18.79
C ARG A 295 -3.21 -13.14 19.78
N ALA A 296 -3.68 -11.91 19.97
CA ALA A 296 -3.11 -11.02 20.97
C ALA A 296 -3.37 -11.48 22.41
N ARG A 297 -4.54 -12.10 22.65
CA ARG A 297 -4.88 -12.74 23.92
C ARG A 297 -4.00 -13.97 24.18
N SER A 298 -3.82 -14.86 23.21
CA SER A 298 -3.12 -16.13 23.41
C SER A 298 -1.63 -15.98 23.75
N SER A 299 -0.98 -14.92 23.27
CA SER A 299 0.43 -14.65 23.59
C SER A 299 0.62 -13.75 24.82
N ALA A 300 -0.46 -13.25 25.43
CA ALA A 300 -0.42 -12.43 26.65
C ALA A 300 -0.47 -13.28 27.94
N SER A 301 -0.28 -14.61 27.82
CA SER A 301 -0.05 -15.52 28.96
C SER A 301 1.24 -15.23 29.74
N SER A 302 1.98 -14.18 29.38
CA SER A 302 3.02 -13.56 30.20
C SER A 302 2.79 -12.05 30.30
N GLY A 303 1.95 -11.62 31.26
CA GLY A 303 2.12 -10.31 31.91
C GLY A 303 1.08 -9.20 31.74
N LEU A 304 0.11 -9.27 30.81
CA LEU A 304 -0.99 -8.29 30.75
C LEU A 304 -2.29 -8.95 30.29
N VAL A 305 -2.98 -9.57 31.25
CA VAL A 305 -4.32 -10.13 31.07
C VAL A 305 -5.31 -8.97 31.24
N LEU A 306 -5.90 -8.48 30.16
CA LEU A 306 -7.20 -7.80 30.28
C LEU A 306 -8.17 -8.82 30.89
N PRO A 307 -9.01 -8.45 31.88
CA PRO A 307 -10.06 -9.32 32.37
C PRO A 307 -10.87 -9.83 31.18
N THR A 308 -11.10 -11.14 31.10
CA THR A 308 -11.87 -11.80 30.04
C THR A 308 -13.18 -11.08 29.72
N ASP A 309 -13.76 -10.48 30.76
CA ASP A 309 -15.04 -9.79 30.74
C ASP A 309 -15.03 -8.49 29.92
N GLU A 310 -13.90 -7.76 29.83
CA GLU A 310 -13.90 -6.44 29.18
C GLU A 310 -14.09 -6.51 27.66
N LEU A 311 -13.46 -7.49 27.00
CA LEU A 311 -13.62 -7.62 25.55
C LEU A 311 -14.96 -8.27 25.19
N ASP A 312 -15.44 -9.20 26.02
CA ASP A 312 -16.74 -9.81 25.79
C ASP A 312 -17.86 -8.76 25.98
N CYS A 313 -17.77 -7.93 27.03
CA CYS A 313 -18.61 -6.74 27.18
C CYS A 313 -18.46 -5.74 26.03
N PHE A 314 -17.25 -5.55 25.48
CA PHE A 314 -17.04 -4.68 24.32
C PHE A 314 -17.71 -5.24 23.07
N LEU A 315 -17.59 -6.54 22.81
CA LEU A 315 -18.25 -7.20 21.67
C LEU A 315 -19.77 -7.14 21.81
N ASP A 316 -20.30 -7.30 23.02
CA ASP A 316 -21.72 -7.15 23.33
C ASP A 316 -22.19 -5.71 23.06
N ALA A 317 -21.44 -4.71 23.53
CA ALA A 317 -21.73 -3.30 23.29
C ALA A 317 -21.63 -2.93 21.80
N LEU A 318 -20.67 -3.50 21.08
CA LEU A 318 -20.52 -3.29 19.64
C LEU A 318 -21.67 -3.94 18.87
N LEU A 319 -22.07 -5.15 19.24
CA LEU A 319 -23.23 -5.83 18.67
C LEU A 319 -24.51 -5.02 18.91
N GLN A 320 -24.69 -4.44 20.09
CA GLN A 320 -25.81 -3.54 20.38
C GLN A 320 -25.82 -2.31 19.48
N ARG A 321 -24.66 -1.74 19.18
CA ARG A 321 -24.52 -0.59 18.30
C ARG A 321 -24.77 -0.94 16.83
N VAL A 322 -24.37 -2.13 16.39
CA VAL A 322 -24.62 -2.66 15.03
C VAL A 322 -26.09 -3.03 14.83
N LEU A 323 -26.72 -3.65 15.84
CA LEU A 323 -28.13 -4.04 15.82
C LEU A 323 -29.09 -2.89 16.15
N SER A 324 -28.57 -1.67 16.33
CA SER A 324 -29.39 -0.49 16.51
C SER A 324 -30.32 -0.29 15.31
N VAL A 325 -31.54 0.17 15.62
CA VAL A 325 -32.68 0.32 14.71
C VAL A 325 -32.37 1.16 13.45
N GLU A 326 -31.32 1.99 13.50
CA GLU A 326 -30.87 2.84 12.39
C GLU A 326 -29.76 2.23 11.54
N ARG A 327 -28.96 1.30 12.10
CA ARG A 327 -27.69 0.84 11.52
C ARG A 327 -27.62 -0.66 11.27
N ALA A 328 -28.72 -1.39 11.45
CA ALA A 328 -28.77 -2.85 11.34
C ALA A 328 -27.98 -3.38 10.13
N ASP A 329 -26.96 -4.18 10.43
CA ASP A 329 -26.13 -4.87 9.44
C ASP A 329 -25.99 -6.35 9.84
N ALA A 330 -26.82 -7.20 9.23
CA ALA A 330 -26.94 -8.63 9.56
C ALA A 330 -25.62 -9.40 9.41
N ALA A 331 -24.80 -9.06 8.40
CA ALA A 331 -23.52 -9.73 8.15
C ALA A 331 -22.48 -9.47 9.25
N ILE A 332 -22.41 -8.23 9.76
CA ILE A 332 -21.52 -7.89 10.86
C ILE A 332 -22.05 -8.51 12.16
N ALA A 333 -23.37 -8.46 12.38
CA ALA A 333 -23.98 -9.06 13.55
C ALA A 333 -23.79 -10.59 13.61
N SER A 334 -23.94 -11.31 12.49
CA SER A 334 -23.69 -12.76 12.45
C SER A 334 -22.23 -13.08 12.78
N MET A 335 -21.29 -12.26 12.29
CA MET A 335 -19.88 -12.44 12.60
C MET A 335 -19.58 -12.25 14.08
N LEU A 336 -20.11 -11.20 14.70
CA LEU A 336 -19.89 -10.93 16.12
C LEU A 336 -20.44 -12.06 17.00
N LEU A 337 -21.62 -12.61 16.66
CA LEU A 337 -22.19 -13.77 17.35
C LEU A 337 -21.31 -15.02 17.23
N GLN A 338 -20.69 -15.26 16.05
CA GLN A 338 -19.73 -16.37 15.88
C GLN A 338 -18.48 -16.20 16.76
N HIS A 339 -18.07 -14.96 17.02
CA HIS A 339 -16.95 -14.64 17.91
C HIS A 339 -17.33 -14.56 19.40
N GLY A 340 -18.56 -14.94 19.77
CA GLY A 340 -19.00 -15.09 21.16
C GLY A 340 -19.79 -13.91 21.74
N ALA A 341 -20.11 -12.88 20.94
CA ALA A 341 -20.97 -11.79 21.39
C ALA A 341 -22.38 -12.27 21.74
N ARG A 342 -23.02 -11.62 22.71
CA ARG A 342 -24.37 -11.92 23.18
C ARG A 342 -25.31 -10.75 22.91
N ILE A 343 -26.54 -11.07 22.52
CA ILE A 343 -27.58 -10.04 22.32
C ILE A 343 -28.06 -9.58 23.69
N HIS A 344 -27.78 -8.33 24.03
CA HIS A 344 -28.19 -7.75 25.31
C HIS A 344 -29.71 -7.53 25.38
N VAL A 345 -30.28 -7.67 26.59
CA VAL A 345 -31.73 -7.57 26.85
C VAL A 345 -32.34 -6.26 26.34
N GLY A 346 -31.57 -5.18 26.41
CA GLY A 346 -31.98 -3.86 25.94
C GLY A 346 -32.39 -3.81 24.46
N ILE A 347 -31.82 -4.66 23.60
CA ILE A 347 -32.16 -4.70 22.16
C ILE A 347 -33.57 -5.30 21.99
N PHE A 348 -33.87 -6.38 22.70
CA PHE A 348 -35.20 -7.00 22.69
C PHE A 348 -36.27 -5.99 23.15
N LEU A 349 -36.01 -5.28 24.25
CA LEU A 349 -36.94 -4.28 24.77
C LEU A 349 -37.10 -3.08 23.82
N GLN A 350 -36.02 -2.61 23.17
CA GLN A 350 -36.09 -1.55 22.18
C GLN A 350 -36.93 -1.96 20.96
N LEU A 351 -36.72 -3.17 20.43
CA LEU A 351 -37.50 -3.69 19.31
C LEU A 351 -38.97 -3.86 19.70
N LEU A 352 -39.26 -4.49 20.84
CA LEU A 352 -40.64 -4.66 21.32
C LEU A 352 -41.33 -3.33 21.57
N GLY A 353 -40.66 -2.36 22.20
CA GLY A 353 -41.24 -1.04 22.46
C GLY A 353 -41.67 -0.30 21.18
N ILE A 354 -40.90 -0.45 20.09
CA ILE A 354 -41.24 0.15 18.80
C ILE A 354 -42.33 -0.65 18.08
N LEU A 355 -42.23 -1.98 18.08
CA LEU A 355 -43.18 -2.87 17.39
C LEU A 355 -44.56 -2.88 18.05
N ASN A 356 -44.63 -2.83 19.38
CA ASN A 356 -45.88 -2.76 20.14
C ASN A 356 -46.42 -1.32 20.26
N SER A 357 -45.77 -0.35 19.62
CA SER A 357 -46.29 1.02 19.59
C SER A 357 -47.60 1.10 18.80
N THR A 358 -48.54 1.92 19.28
CA THR A 358 -49.81 2.18 18.58
C THR A 358 -49.59 2.80 17.19
N VAL A 359 -48.41 3.39 16.96
CA VAL A 359 -48.02 3.99 15.68
C VAL A 359 -47.70 2.90 14.65
N PHE A 360 -47.06 1.80 15.07
CA PHE A 360 -46.80 0.67 14.17
C PHE A 360 -48.10 -0.01 13.76
N ALA A 361 -48.97 -0.32 14.72
CA ALA A 361 -50.26 -0.96 14.46
C ALA A 361 -51.15 -0.18 13.48
N LYS A 362 -51.13 1.16 13.54
CA LYS A 362 -51.95 2.03 12.67
C LYS A 362 -51.26 2.37 11.34
N ASP A 363 -49.99 2.78 11.37
CA ASP A 363 -49.27 3.34 10.21
C ASP A 363 -47.84 2.77 10.10
N ASN A 364 -47.74 1.53 9.63
CA ASN A 364 -46.46 0.84 9.39
C ASN A 364 -45.46 1.69 8.58
N LEU A 365 -45.92 2.39 7.54
CA LEU A 365 -45.06 3.23 6.69
C LEU A 365 -44.45 4.43 7.43
N ARG A 366 -45.18 5.02 8.39
CA ARG A 366 -44.69 6.17 9.16
C ARG A 366 -43.62 5.73 10.16
N CYS A 367 -43.81 4.59 10.80
CA CYS A 367 -42.79 3.97 11.66
C CYS A 367 -41.53 3.60 10.88
N LEU A 368 -41.68 2.96 9.72
CA LEU A 368 -40.54 2.54 8.90
C LEU A 368 -39.81 3.71 8.24
N ARG A 369 -40.45 4.87 8.06
CA ARG A 369 -39.76 6.11 7.65
C ARG A 369 -38.92 6.70 8.78
N ARG A 370 -39.38 6.62 10.03
CA ARG A 370 -38.61 7.05 11.21
C ARG A 370 -37.46 6.09 11.52
N HIS A 371 -37.68 4.80 11.27
CA HIS A 371 -36.74 3.73 11.56
C HIS A 371 -36.53 2.83 10.33
N PRO A 372 -35.65 3.23 9.40
CA PRO A 372 -35.54 2.61 8.08
C PRO A 372 -35.03 1.17 8.11
N ARG A 373 -34.27 0.79 9.14
CA ARG A 373 -33.68 -0.56 9.28
C ARG A 373 -34.32 -1.41 10.38
N LEU A 374 -35.43 -0.97 10.97
CA LEU A 374 -36.14 -1.70 12.02
C LEU A 374 -36.48 -3.15 11.64
N LEU A 375 -37.03 -3.36 10.44
CA LEU A 375 -37.39 -4.69 9.96
C LEU A 375 -36.17 -5.58 9.72
N GLN A 376 -35.03 -5.00 9.35
CA GLN A 376 -33.79 -5.74 9.16
C GLN A 376 -33.21 -6.20 10.50
N SER A 377 -33.18 -5.31 11.51
CA SER A 377 -32.79 -5.69 12.87
C SER A 377 -33.74 -6.72 13.47
N PHE A 378 -35.05 -6.53 13.28
CA PHE A 378 -36.06 -7.45 13.79
C PHE A 378 -35.96 -8.83 13.12
N ASP A 379 -35.86 -8.88 11.79
CA ASP A 379 -35.72 -10.14 11.06
C ASP A 379 -34.48 -10.93 11.50
N PHE A 380 -33.35 -10.24 11.68
CA PHE A 380 -32.12 -10.87 12.14
C PHE A 380 -32.25 -11.43 13.56
N VAL A 381 -32.72 -10.61 14.50
CA VAL A 381 -32.86 -11.00 15.92
C VAL A 381 -33.90 -12.11 16.06
N TYR A 382 -35.05 -11.99 15.39
CA TYR A 382 -36.10 -13.00 15.40
C TYR A 382 -35.63 -14.33 14.80
N SER A 383 -34.94 -14.31 13.66
CA SER A 383 -34.40 -15.52 13.04
C SER A 383 -33.34 -16.19 13.92
N TYR A 384 -32.48 -15.41 14.58
CA TYR A 384 -31.52 -15.94 15.55
C TYR A 384 -32.19 -16.61 16.74
N CYS A 385 -33.19 -15.95 17.34
CA CYS A 385 -33.98 -16.48 18.46
C CYS A 385 -34.75 -17.75 18.09
N ALA A 386 -35.36 -17.78 16.89
CA ALA A 386 -36.12 -18.93 16.42
C ALA A 386 -35.23 -20.16 16.17
N ASN A 387 -33.99 -19.97 15.69
CA ASN A 387 -33.05 -21.05 15.37
C ASN A 387 -32.30 -21.60 16.59
N LEU A 388 -32.38 -20.95 17.76
CA LEU A 388 -31.77 -21.46 18.99
C LEU A 388 -32.52 -22.70 19.51
N PRO A 389 -31.81 -23.79 19.88
CA PRO A 389 -32.42 -24.97 20.46
C PRO A 389 -33.08 -24.65 21.81
N ALA A 390 -34.22 -25.27 22.10
CA ALA A 390 -35.04 -24.98 23.29
C ALA A 390 -34.27 -25.12 24.62
N ALA A 391 -33.26 -25.99 24.68
CA ALA A 391 -32.43 -26.19 25.87
C ALA A 391 -31.46 -25.03 26.19
N GLY A 392 -31.23 -24.11 25.24
CA GLY A 392 -30.30 -22.99 25.37
C GLY A 392 -30.96 -21.61 25.39
N ARG A 393 -32.29 -21.53 25.44
CA ARG A 393 -33.01 -20.26 25.44
C ARG A 393 -33.05 -19.69 26.86
N SER A 394 -32.58 -18.45 26.99
CA SER A 394 -32.79 -17.66 28.20
C SER A 394 -34.25 -17.19 28.26
N PHE A 395 -34.81 -17.03 29.46
CA PHE A 395 -36.16 -16.50 29.69
C PHE A 395 -36.50 -15.25 28.86
N THR A 396 -35.54 -14.35 28.65
CA THR A 396 -35.72 -13.13 27.86
C THR A 396 -35.97 -13.37 26.37
N VAL A 397 -35.43 -14.47 25.83
CA VAL A 397 -35.63 -14.86 24.42
C VAL A 397 -37.03 -15.42 24.24
N ASP A 398 -37.49 -16.26 25.16
CA ASP A 398 -38.85 -16.81 25.12
C ASP A 398 -39.88 -15.69 25.30
N TYR A 399 -39.66 -14.79 26.26
CA TYR A 399 -40.48 -13.58 26.42
C TYR A 399 -40.51 -12.73 25.15
N PHE A 400 -39.37 -12.54 24.47
CA PHE A 400 -39.34 -11.80 23.23
C PHE A 400 -40.22 -12.45 22.16
N ILE A 401 -40.06 -13.75 21.91
CA ILE A 401 -40.80 -14.51 20.89
C ILE A 401 -42.32 -14.44 21.15
N GLU A 402 -42.75 -14.58 22.41
CA GLU A 402 -44.17 -14.54 22.78
C GLU A 402 -44.82 -13.15 22.64
N ASN A 403 -44.04 -12.08 22.81
CA ASN A 403 -44.55 -10.70 22.83
C ASN A 403 -44.34 -9.94 21.50
N VAL A 404 -43.84 -10.61 20.45
CA VAL A 404 -43.74 -10.03 19.12
C VAL A 404 -45.14 -9.94 18.49
N PRO A 405 -45.52 -8.79 17.89
CA PRO A 405 -46.79 -8.69 17.18
C PRO A 405 -46.78 -9.52 15.89
N ASP A 406 -47.80 -10.37 15.72
CA ASP A 406 -48.00 -11.20 14.51
C ASP A 406 -47.94 -10.39 13.21
N GLN A 407 -48.38 -9.13 13.26
CA GLN A 407 -48.34 -8.21 12.13
C GLN A 407 -46.91 -8.00 11.62
N ALA A 408 -45.92 -7.87 12.51
CA ALA A 408 -44.52 -7.68 12.13
C ALA A 408 -43.92 -8.93 11.50
N VAL A 409 -44.21 -10.11 12.07
CA VAL A 409 -43.76 -11.41 11.53
C VAL A 409 -44.31 -11.64 10.13
N ARG A 410 -45.62 -11.40 9.94
CA ARG A 410 -46.29 -11.53 8.62
C ARG A 410 -45.70 -10.57 7.59
N LEU A 411 -45.45 -9.32 7.96
CA LEU A 411 -44.87 -8.32 7.06
C LEU A 411 -43.48 -8.72 6.57
N VAL A 412 -42.61 -9.22 7.46
CA VAL A 412 -41.27 -9.70 7.09
C VAL A 412 -41.35 -10.93 6.18
N TYR A 413 -42.22 -11.89 6.51
CA TYR A 413 -42.44 -13.09 5.71
C TYR A 413 -42.89 -12.75 4.29
N GLU A 414 -43.90 -11.88 4.15
CA GLU A 414 -44.43 -11.45 2.85
C GLU A 414 -43.42 -10.65 2.03
N LEU A 415 -42.61 -9.79 2.68
CA LEU A 415 -41.55 -9.05 1.99
C LEU A 415 -40.48 -10.00 1.44
N LYS A 416 -40.07 -11.00 2.22
CA LYS A 416 -39.12 -12.03 1.79
C LYS A 416 -39.67 -12.89 0.65
N ARG A 417 -40.94 -13.31 0.73
CA ARG A 417 -41.58 -14.11 -0.33
C ARG A 417 -41.60 -13.38 -1.68
N LEU A 418 -41.68 -12.05 -1.66
CA LEU A 418 -41.75 -11.21 -2.85
C LEU A 418 -40.40 -10.66 -3.32
N ASP A 419 -39.29 -11.08 -2.70
CA ASP A 419 -37.93 -10.54 -2.90
C ASP A 419 -37.86 -9.00 -2.82
N LEU A 420 -38.64 -8.42 -1.90
CA LEU A 420 -38.68 -6.98 -1.68
C LEU A 420 -37.76 -6.57 -0.52
N PRO A 421 -37.13 -5.38 -0.60
CA PRO A 421 -36.25 -4.93 0.47
C PRO A 421 -37.03 -4.67 1.76
N LEU A 422 -36.50 -5.13 2.90
CA LEU A 422 -37.05 -4.94 4.26
C LEU A 422 -36.97 -3.46 4.72
N THR A 423 -37.59 -2.57 3.97
CA THR A 423 -37.58 -1.11 4.16
C THR A 423 -38.97 -0.55 3.86
N ALA A 424 -39.21 0.71 4.23
CA ALA A 424 -40.47 1.40 3.88
C ALA A 424 -40.80 1.32 2.38
N ARG A 425 -39.78 1.36 1.51
CA ARG A 425 -39.95 1.25 0.05
C ARG A 425 -40.44 -0.14 -0.37
N GLY A 426 -39.99 -1.21 0.29
CA GLY A 426 -40.48 -2.55 0.03
C GLY A 426 -41.94 -2.71 0.42
N VAL A 427 -42.32 -2.19 1.58
CA VAL A 427 -43.73 -2.19 2.04
C VAL A 427 -44.62 -1.39 1.08
N GLN A 428 -44.17 -0.23 0.60
CA GLN A 428 -44.92 0.55 -0.40
C GLN A 428 -45.10 -0.23 -1.71
N ARG A 429 -44.05 -0.90 -2.20
CA ARG A 429 -44.13 -1.74 -3.42
C ARG A 429 -45.07 -2.92 -3.24
N MET A 430 -45.09 -3.55 -2.06
CA MET A 430 -46.03 -4.60 -1.72
C MET A 430 -47.47 -4.08 -1.74
N SER A 431 -47.74 -2.94 -1.09
CA SER A 431 -49.08 -2.33 -1.09
C SER A 431 -49.55 -1.95 -2.50
N LEU A 432 -48.65 -1.45 -3.36
CA LEU A 432 -48.96 -1.14 -4.76
C LEU A 432 -49.26 -2.41 -5.58
N ARG A 433 -48.54 -3.51 -5.35
CA ARG A 433 -48.83 -4.80 -5.99
C ARG A 433 -50.19 -5.35 -5.57
N ALA A 434 -50.49 -5.30 -4.27
CA ALA A 434 -51.80 -5.71 -3.74
C ALA A 434 -52.94 -4.85 -4.30
N ALA A 435 -52.74 -3.53 -4.47
CA ALA A 435 -53.72 -2.65 -5.10
C ALA A 435 -53.91 -2.93 -6.61
N GLY A 436 -52.83 -3.27 -7.32
CA GLY A 436 -52.87 -3.62 -8.75
C GLY A 436 -53.55 -4.96 -9.05
N GLU A 437 -53.40 -5.95 -8.16
CA GLU A 437 -54.10 -7.24 -8.25
C GLU A 437 -55.60 -7.09 -7.97
N GLY A 438 -55.99 -6.23 -7.01
CA GLY A 438 -57.39 -5.90 -6.76
C GLY A 438 -58.11 -5.25 -7.96
N THR A 439 -57.39 -4.46 -8.76
CA THR A 439 -57.96 -3.88 -10.00
C THR A 439 -58.08 -4.87 -11.16
N ARG A 440 -57.30 -5.97 -11.17
CA ARG A 440 -57.43 -7.01 -12.21
C ARG A 440 -58.56 -8.02 -11.93
N GLN A 441 -58.96 -8.17 -10.67
CA GLN A 441 -60.12 -9.00 -10.30
C GLN A 441 -61.47 -8.27 -10.39
N ALA A 442 -61.46 -6.96 -10.69
CA ALA A 442 -62.66 -6.12 -10.81
C ALA A 442 -63.00 -5.76 -12.28
N GLN A 443 -62.75 -6.66 -13.24
CA GLN A 443 -63.51 -6.65 -14.50
C GLN A 443 -64.68 -7.63 -14.35
N PRO A 444 -65.92 -7.14 -14.14
CA PRO A 444 -67.08 -7.99 -14.24
C PRO A 444 -67.22 -8.46 -15.69
N GLY A 445 -67.47 -9.75 -15.88
CA GLY A 445 -67.88 -10.28 -17.17
C GLY A 445 -69.11 -9.52 -17.65
N THR A 446 -68.94 -8.76 -18.73
CA THR A 446 -70.06 -8.31 -19.56
C THR A 446 -69.93 -9.02 -20.90
N THR A 447 -70.78 -10.02 -21.01
CA THR A 447 -71.33 -10.63 -22.23
C THR A 447 -71.44 -9.64 -23.40
N ALA A 448 -70.98 -10.08 -24.57
CA ALA A 448 -71.65 -9.90 -25.85
C ALA A 448 -71.30 -11.09 -26.74
#